data_AF-A0A4Q3UGV8-F1
#
_entry.id   AF-A0A4Q3UGV8-F1
#
_cell.length_a   1.000
_cell.length_b   1.000
_cell.length_c   1.000
_cell.angle_alpha   90.00
_cell.angle_beta   90.00
_cell.angle_gamma   90.00
#
_symmetry.space_group_name_H-M   'P 1'
#
loop_
_entity.id
_entity.type
_entity.pdbx_description
1 polymer ?
#
loop_
_entity_poly.entity_id
_entity_poly.type
_entity_poly.pdbx_seq_one_letter_code
_entity_poly.pdbx_strand_id
1 'polypeptide(L)'
;MSFEGVASVGTGCSVSAIALLVLYVPASQSDAVGTLDTVIMVHGAGGGGWEYRLWAPIFHKAGWNVVARDLVPGRGGLAKTRVEDYIRQIVAWTPKRHGRLVLVGASMGGPLVLAAARRLKPDAIVLVNPVPEIGMPGRKSSPPIVRWANGPFADTVAAMPESDKAMQVFAWKHWRDESGAVLNRLAQGLRPARPRCRVLMIVSGKDTDVAPSLSRATARRLRAGIKTLPQASHVGPLLGRDAPTVASSVVKWLRP
;
A
#
# COMPACT_ATOMS: atom_id res chain seq x y z
N MET A 1 53.10 -8.06 76.62
CA MET A 1 51.91 -7.66 77.38
C MET A 1 50.73 -7.64 76.43
N SER A 2 49.64 -8.39 76.56
CA SER A 2 49.22 -9.51 77.41
C SER A 2 47.88 -10.01 76.81
N PHE A 3 47.61 -11.32 76.90
CA PHE A 3 46.27 -11.99 76.93
C PHE A 3 45.37 -11.86 75.68
N GLU A 4 44.58 -12.82 75.18
CA GLU A 4 44.13 -14.20 75.50
C GLU A 4 43.67 -14.83 74.16
N GLY A 5 43.81 -16.14 73.86
CA GLY A 5 42.96 -17.24 74.35
C GLY A 5 41.52 -17.11 73.80
N VAL A 6 40.83 -18.06 73.17
CA VAL A 6 40.72 -19.52 73.40
C VAL A 6 39.98 -20.16 72.19
N ALA A 7 40.21 -21.46 72.02
CA ALA A 7 39.68 -22.41 71.04
C ALA A 7 38.16 -22.70 71.08
N SER A 8 37.63 -23.35 70.03
CA SER A 8 36.86 -24.63 70.08
C SER A 8 36.09 -24.85 68.76
N VAL A 9 36.43 -25.85 67.94
CA VAL A 9 35.80 -27.20 67.77
C VAL A 9 34.29 -27.19 67.48
N GLY A 10 33.89 -27.87 66.39
CA GLY A 10 32.56 -28.50 66.22
C GLY A 10 31.89 -28.20 64.88
N THR A 11 32.05 -29.07 63.88
CA THR A 11 31.03 -30.04 63.39
C THR A 11 29.77 -29.46 62.75
N GLY A 12 29.58 -29.77 61.46
CA GLY A 12 28.27 -30.23 60.99
C GLY A 12 27.68 -29.52 59.77
N CYS A 13 27.06 -30.36 58.93
CA CYS A 13 26.10 -30.04 57.88
C CYS A 13 26.62 -29.42 56.58
N SER A 14 27.00 -30.34 55.68
CA SER A 14 26.57 -30.34 54.27
C SER A 14 25.25 -29.59 54.04
N VAL A 15 25.27 -28.60 53.16
CA VAL A 15 24.07 -28.13 52.49
C VAL A 15 24.36 -28.03 51.00
N SER A 16 23.78 -28.99 50.29
CA SER A 16 23.62 -29.15 48.86
C SER A 16 23.73 -27.86 48.05
N ALA A 17 24.69 -27.85 47.12
CA ALA A 17 24.65 -26.95 45.98
C ALA A 17 23.36 -27.23 45.18
N ILE A 18 22.44 -26.25 45.19
CA ILE A 18 21.29 -26.23 44.31
C ILE A 18 21.83 -26.10 42.89
N ALA A 19 21.94 -27.22 42.19
CA ALA A 19 22.13 -27.24 40.75
C ALA A 19 20.90 -26.58 40.12
N LEU A 20 21.11 -25.39 39.55
CA LEU A 20 20.11 -24.70 38.74
C LEU A 20 19.88 -25.57 37.49
N LEU A 21 18.88 -26.45 37.56
CA LEU A 21 18.43 -27.25 36.43
C LEU A 21 17.79 -26.30 35.41
N VAL A 22 18.60 -25.78 34.49
CA VAL A 22 18.10 -25.15 33.27
C VAL A 22 17.45 -26.28 32.47
N LEU A 23 16.13 -26.37 32.55
CA LEU A 23 15.34 -27.24 31.69
C LEU A 23 15.60 -26.81 30.25
N TYR A 24 16.39 -27.61 29.53
CA TYR A 24 16.48 -27.56 28.09
C TYR A 24 15.12 -27.96 27.53
N VAL A 25 14.30 -26.97 27.18
CA VAL A 25 13.09 -27.17 26.38
C VAL A 25 13.57 -27.37 24.95
N PRO A 26 13.40 -28.56 24.34
CA PRO A 26 13.70 -28.70 22.92
C PRO A 26 12.77 -27.75 22.16
N ALA A 27 13.33 -27.04 21.17
CA ALA A 27 12.55 -26.23 20.25
C ALA A 27 11.62 -27.13 19.42
N SER A 28 10.48 -27.49 20.00
CA SER A 28 9.33 -27.97 19.26
C SER A 28 8.35 -26.80 19.11
N GLN A 29 7.99 -26.53 17.85
CA GLN A 29 6.98 -25.57 17.36
C GLN A 29 7.51 -24.19 16.89
N SER A 30 7.64 -24.03 15.57
CA SER A 30 6.81 -23.04 14.84
C SER A 30 6.91 -23.17 13.30
N ASP A 31 6.73 -24.37 12.74
CA ASP A 31 6.45 -24.52 11.29
C ASP A 31 5.02 -24.11 10.90
N ALA A 32 4.30 -23.41 11.78
CA ALA A 32 2.95 -22.90 11.58
C ALA A 32 2.80 -21.44 12.04
N VAL A 33 3.77 -20.56 11.73
CA VAL A 33 3.39 -19.14 11.57
C VAL A 33 2.57 -19.08 10.29
N GLY A 34 1.24 -19.10 10.42
CA GLY A 34 0.33 -18.93 9.29
C GLY A 34 0.80 -17.77 8.42
N THR A 35 0.93 -17.98 7.12
CA THR A 35 1.40 -16.94 6.21
C THR A 35 0.44 -15.76 6.27
N LEU A 36 0.94 -14.58 6.65
CA LEU A 36 0.11 -13.38 6.79
C LEU A 36 -0.59 -13.05 5.47
N ASP A 37 -1.86 -12.65 5.57
CA ASP A 37 -2.57 -12.00 4.49
C ASP A 37 -1.79 -10.74 4.06
N THR A 38 -1.58 -10.58 2.77
CA THR A 38 -0.76 -9.51 2.20
C THR A 38 -1.61 -8.57 1.36
N VAL A 39 -1.43 -7.27 1.58
CA VAL A 39 -2.00 -6.21 0.74
C VAL A 39 -0.87 -5.45 0.05
N ILE A 40 -0.92 -5.38 -1.27
CA ILE A 40 0.00 -4.57 -2.08
C ILE A 40 -0.74 -3.30 -2.50
N MET A 41 -0.22 -2.14 -2.13
CA MET A 41 -0.83 -0.84 -2.41
C MET A 41 0.02 -0.05 -3.41
N VAL A 42 -0.57 0.31 -4.54
CA VAL A 42 0.10 0.91 -5.70
C VAL A 42 -0.44 2.31 -5.95
N HIS A 43 0.44 3.28 -5.78
CA HIS A 43 0.14 4.71 -5.78
C HIS A 43 -0.24 5.28 -7.16
N GLY A 44 -0.74 6.51 -7.15
CA GLY A 44 -1.05 7.31 -8.32
C GLY A 44 0.18 7.86 -9.04
N ALA A 45 -0.02 8.51 -10.18
CA ALA A 45 1.07 9.13 -10.94
C ALA A 45 1.72 10.24 -10.11
N GLY A 46 3.07 10.29 -10.08
CA GLY A 46 3.81 11.30 -9.33
C GLY A 46 3.81 11.14 -7.81
N GLY A 47 2.89 10.33 -7.27
CA GLY A 47 2.85 9.99 -5.87
C GLY A 47 3.89 8.95 -5.48
N GLY A 48 3.64 8.27 -4.38
CA GLY A 48 4.49 7.20 -3.85
C GLY A 48 3.75 6.28 -2.89
N GLY A 49 4.42 5.25 -2.38
CA GLY A 49 3.89 4.40 -1.31
C GLY A 49 3.43 5.22 -0.09
N TRP A 50 3.98 6.43 0.09
CA TRP A 50 3.55 7.42 1.06
C TRP A 50 2.08 7.84 0.92
N GLU A 51 1.44 7.70 -0.24
CA GLU A 51 0.02 7.97 -0.42
C GLU A 51 -0.86 7.13 0.51
N TYR A 52 -0.36 5.95 0.90
CA TYR A 52 -1.04 5.03 1.80
C TYR A 52 -0.69 5.22 3.27
N ARG A 53 -0.02 6.32 3.64
CA ARG A 53 0.39 6.58 5.04
C ARG A 53 -0.77 6.53 6.04
N LEU A 54 -1.96 6.98 5.65
CA LEU A 54 -3.15 6.94 6.50
C LEU A 54 -3.88 5.59 6.47
N TRP A 55 -3.65 4.79 5.42
CA TRP A 55 -4.28 3.48 5.26
C TRP A 55 -3.46 2.35 5.89
N ALA A 56 -2.14 2.37 5.73
CA ALA A 56 -1.25 1.29 6.16
C ALA A 56 -1.40 0.94 7.65
N PRO A 57 -1.50 1.89 8.60
CA PRO A 57 -1.71 1.57 10.02
C PRO A 57 -3.03 0.82 10.28
N ILE A 58 -4.09 1.13 9.52
CA ILE A 58 -5.40 0.48 9.65
C ILE A 58 -5.33 -0.98 9.18
N PHE A 59 -4.63 -1.23 8.07
CA PHE A 59 -4.42 -2.59 7.57
C PHE A 59 -3.50 -3.42 8.47
N HIS A 60 -2.41 -2.83 8.98
CA HIS A 60 -1.54 -3.49 9.95
C HIS A 60 -2.29 -3.87 11.23
N LYS A 61 -3.11 -2.96 11.78
CA LYS A 61 -3.97 -3.25 12.95
C LYS A 61 -4.98 -4.37 12.67
N ALA A 62 -5.35 -4.57 11.40
CA ALA A 62 -6.23 -5.64 10.96
C ALA A 62 -5.51 -6.95 10.61
N GLY A 63 -4.20 -7.07 10.91
CA GLY A 63 -3.41 -8.30 10.73
C GLY A 63 -2.81 -8.47 9.33
N TRP A 64 -2.86 -7.45 8.48
CA TRP A 64 -2.28 -7.52 7.13
C TRP A 64 -0.79 -7.19 7.14
N ASN A 65 -0.03 -7.94 6.36
CA ASN A 65 1.26 -7.52 5.84
C ASN A 65 1.04 -6.46 4.73
N VAL A 66 1.46 -5.22 4.97
CA VAL A 66 1.27 -4.12 4.03
C VAL A 66 2.53 -3.87 3.21
N VAL A 67 2.39 -3.89 1.88
CA VAL A 67 3.45 -3.55 0.94
C VAL A 67 3.03 -2.32 0.14
N ALA A 68 3.49 -1.15 0.59
CA ALA A 68 3.26 0.15 -0.07
C ALA A 68 4.61 0.76 -0.44
N ARG A 69 5.17 0.35 -1.58
CA ARG A 69 6.48 0.79 -2.07
C ARG A 69 6.31 1.85 -3.16
N ASP A 70 7.37 2.61 -3.38
CA ASP A 70 7.48 3.51 -4.51
C ASP A 70 7.74 2.73 -5.80
N LEU A 71 6.96 3.02 -6.84
CA LEU A 71 7.32 2.65 -8.21
C LEU A 71 8.57 3.45 -8.60
N VAL A 72 9.61 2.74 -9.02
CA VAL A 72 10.90 3.33 -9.42
C VAL A 72 11.08 3.32 -10.94
N PRO A 73 11.85 4.26 -11.51
CA PRO A 73 12.16 4.24 -12.94
C PRO A 73 12.74 2.90 -13.41
N GLY A 74 12.45 2.52 -14.66
CA GLY A 74 13.10 1.39 -15.31
C GLY A 74 14.60 1.66 -15.56
N ARG A 75 15.35 0.63 -15.99
CA ARG A 75 16.80 0.73 -16.23
C ARG A 75 17.22 1.87 -17.16
N GLY A 76 16.35 2.29 -18.07
CA GLY A 76 16.59 3.39 -19.01
C GLY A 76 16.34 4.80 -18.46
N GLY A 77 15.99 4.94 -17.17
CA GLY A 77 15.59 6.20 -16.56
C GLY A 77 14.12 6.56 -16.80
N LEU A 78 13.63 7.57 -16.09
CA LEU A 78 12.20 7.89 -16.01
C LEU A 78 11.55 8.17 -17.37
N ALA A 79 12.24 8.91 -18.25
CA ALA A 79 11.77 9.22 -19.60
C ALA A 79 11.51 7.98 -20.47
N LYS A 80 12.21 6.86 -20.20
CA LYS A 80 12.11 5.61 -20.96
C LYS A 80 11.32 4.53 -20.24
N THR A 81 10.86 4.78 -19.01
CA THR A 81 10.03 3.86 -18.24
C THR A 81 8.74 3.55 -18.97
N ARG A 82 8.32 2.28 -18.96
CA ARG A 82 7.06 1.81 -19.54
C ARG A 82 6.17 1.19 -18.49
N VAL A 83 4.89 1.00 -18.81
CA VAL A 83 3.92 0.34 -17.90
C VAL A 83 4.39 -1.05 -17.50
N GLU A 84 5.10 -1.77 -18.37
CA GLU A 84 5.66 -3.09 -18.09
C GLU A 84 6.76 -3.08 -17.02
N ASP A 85 7.52 -1.98 -16.89
CA ASP A 85 8.50 -1.81 -15.81
C ASP A 85 7.80 -1.76 -14.45
N TYR A 86 6.72 -0.98 -14.36
CA TYR A 86 5.91 -0.87 -13.14
C TYR A 86 5.18 -2.18 -12.82
N ILE A 87 4.60 -2.85 -13.81
CA ILE A 87 3.94 -4.15 -13.59
C ILE A 87 4.94 -5.20 -13.06
N ARG A 88 6.17 -5.23 -13.58
CA ARG A 88 7.22 -6.14 -13.08
C ARG A 88 7.54 -5.87 -11.60
N GLN A 89 7.60 -4.61 -11.19
CA GLN A 89 7.84 -4.24 -9.80
C GLN A 89 6.71 -4.72 -8.90
N ILE A 90 5.45 -4.48 -9.26
CA ILE A 90 4.28 -4.92 -8.49
C ILE A 90 4.30 -6.45 -8.29
N VAL A 91 4.65 -7.20 -9.34
CA VAL A 91 4.79 -8.67 -9.25
C VAL A 91 5.95 -9.07 -8.33
N ALA A 92 7.09 -8.37 -8.42
CA ALA A 92 8.26 -8.64 -7.58
C ALA A 92 8.06 -8.24 -6.10
N TRP A 93 7.07 -7.38 -5.79
CA TRP A 93 6.72 -7.00 -4.43
C TRP A 93 5.93 -8.07 -3.69
N THR A 94 5.33 -9.04 -4.40
CA THR A 94 4.58 -10.13 -3.79
C THR A 94 5.52 -11.09 -3.04
N PRO A 95 5.32 -11.32 -1.73
CA PRO A 95 6.09 -12.31 -0.98
C PRO A 95 5.96 -13.71 -1.60
N LYS A 96 7.01 -14.54 -1.52
CA LYS A 96 6.97 -15.92 -2.03
C LYS A 96 5.93 -16.79 -1.34
N ARG A 97 5.61 -16.49 -0.07
CA ARG A 97 4.59 -17.15 0.73
C ARG A 97 3.71 -16.07 1.36
N HIS A 98 2.40 -16.17 1.16
CA HIS A 98 1.39 -15.27 1.72
C HIS A 98 0.10 -16.06 1.92
N GLY A 99 -0.77 -15.59 2.82
CA GLY A 99 -2.14 -16.07 2.92
C GLY A 99 -2.95 -15.52 1.75
N ARG A 100 -3.99 -14.76 2.03
CA ARG A 100 -4.73 -14.01 1.01
C ARG A 100 -3.88 -12.89 0.42
N LEU A 101 -4.03 -12.64 -0.87
CA LEU A 101 -3.40 -11.54 -1.58
C LEU A 101 -4.45 -10.52 -2.03
N VAL A 102 -4.28 -9.26 -1.63
CA VAL A 102 -5.11 -8.14 -2.07
C VAL A 102 -4.26 -7.12 -2.80
N LEU A 103 -4.77 -6.61 -3.91
CA LEU A 103 -4.15 -5.48 -4.61
C LEU A 103 -5.01 -4.23 -4.44
N VAL A 104 -4.39 -3.11 -4.08
CA VAL A 104 -5.01 -1.79 -4.04
C VAL A 104 -4.30 -0.91 -5.07
N GLY A 105 -5.05 -0.28 -5.97
CA GLY A 105 -4.48 0.61 -6.99
C GLY A 105 -5.22 1.94 -7.03
N ALA A 106 -4.50 3.03 -6.82
CA ALA A 106 -5.03 4.38 -6.89
C ALA A 106 -4.67 5.07 -8.21
N SER A 107 -5.62 5.75 -8.85
CA SER A 107 -5.37 6.50 -10.09
C SER A 107 -4.58 5.68 -11.12
N MET A 108 -3.35 6.06 -11.45
CA MET A 108 -2.41 5.31 -12.28
C MET A 108 -2.20 3.85 -11.83
N GLY A 109 -2.11 3.60 -10.53
CA GLY A 109 -1.95 2.27 -9.93
C GLY A 109 -3.10 1.32 -10.23
N GLY A 110 -4.30 1.83 -10.50
CA GLY A 110 -5.50 1.04 -10.82
C GLY A 110 -5.32 0.10 -12.03
N PRO A 111 -5.09 0.62 -13.25
CA PRO A 111 -4.84 -0.22 -14.42
C PRO A 111 -3.58 -1.10 -14.28
N LEU A 112 -2.58 -0.67 -13.49
CA LEU A 112 -1.37 -1.46 -13.23
C LEU A 112 -1.67 -2.70 -12.38
N VAL A 113 -2.43 -2.57 -11.29
CA VAL A 113 -2.82 -3.74 -10.47
C VAL A 113 -3.76 -4.68 -11.21
N LEU A 114 -4.64 -4.16 -12.08
CA LEU A 114 -5.48 -4.99 -12.94
C LEU A 114 -4.64 -5.80 -13.94
N ALA A 115 -3.60 -5.20 -14.52
CA ALA A 115 -2.67 -5.91 -15.41
C ALA A 115 -1.83 -6.95 -14.65
N ALA A 116 -1.37 -6.62 -13.44
CA ALA A 116 -0.62 -7.55 -12.59
C ALA A 116 -1.47 -8.73 -12.10
N ALA A 117 -2.78 -8.53 -11.89
CA ALA A 117 -3.71 -9.55 -11.39
C ALA A 117 -3.76 -10.82 -12.25
N ARG A 118 -3.46 -10.73 -13.56
CA ARG A 118 -3.36 -11.91 -14.44
C ARG A 118 -2.29 -12.89 -13.97
N ARG A 119 -1.18 -12.38 -13.43
CA ARG A 119 -0.06 -13.19 -12.92
C ARG A 119 -0.25 -13.53 -11.45
N LEU A 120 -0.69 -12.55 -10.66
CA LEU A 120 -0.75 -12.66 -9.20
C LEU A 120 -1.98 -13.39 -8.67
N LYS A 121 -3.08 -13.47 -9.45
CA LYS A 121 -4.34 -14.11 -9.07
C LYS A 121 -4.81 -13.72 -7.64
N PRO A 122 -4.95 -12.41 -7.34
CA PRO A 122 -5.31 -11.97 -6.00
C PRO A 122 -6.72 -12.42 -5.61
N ASP A 123 -6.99 -12.48 -4.30
CA ASP A 123 -8.30 -12.79 -3.71
C ASP A 123 -9.27 -11.61 -3.78
N ALA A 124 -8.74 -10.38 -3.83
CA ALA A 124 -9.54 -9.18 -4.05
C ALA A 124 -8.72 -8.04 -4.66
N ILE A 125 -9.41 -7.12 -5.33
CA ILE A 125 -8.83 -5.86 -5.84
C ILE A 125 -9.65 -4.68 -5.33
N VAL A 126 -8.97 -3.62 -4.91
CA VAL A 126 -9.57 -2.34 -4.53
C VAL A 126 -9.02 -1.27 -5.46
N LEU A 127 -9.90 -0.53 -6.12
CA LEU A 127 -9.55 0.56 -7.02
C LEU A 127 -10.01 1.87 -6.40
N VAL A 128 -9.11 2.86 -6.33
CA VAL A 128 -9.41 4.19 -5.78
C VAL A 128 -9.27 5.19 -6.91
N ASN A 129 -10.38 5.74 -7.39
CA ASN A 129 -10.41 6.73 -8.47
C ASN A 129 -9.46 6.37 -9.64
N PRO A 130 -9.51 5.13 -10.20
CA PRO A 130 -8.49 4.64 -11.10
C PRO A 130 -8.56 5.33 -12.46
N VAL A 131 -7.42 5.47 -13.14
CA VAL A 131 -7.41 5.79 -14.57
C VAL A 131 -8.17 4.70 -15.34
N PRO A 132 -9.03 5.11 -16.30
CA PRO A 132 -9.57 4.32 -17.38
C PRO A 132 -8.77 3.10 -17.77
N GLU A 133 -9.15 1.86 -17.44
CA GLU A 133 -8.42 0.73 -18.00
C GLU A 133 -8.67 0.59 -19.51
N ILE A 134 -9.77 1.14 -20.02
CA ILE A 134 -10.05 1.35 -21.44
C ILE A 134 -9.40 2.61 -22.04
N GLY A 135 -8.77 3.44 -21.21
CA GLY A 135 -8.15 4.71 -21.59
C GLY A 135 -9.00 5.93 -21.30
N MET A 136 -8.45 7.09 -21.64
CA MET A 136 -9.07 8.41 -21.50
C MET A 136 -8.98 9.15 -22.85
N PRO A 137 -10.00 9.01 -23.72
CA PRO A 137 -10.03 9.68 -25.02
C PRO A 137 -9.87 11.19 -24.86
N GLY A 138 -9.10 11.81 -25.77
CA GLY A 138 -8.87 13.26 -25.75
C GLY A 138 -7.82 13.76 -24.75
N ARG A 139 -7.22 12.89 -23.91
CA ARG A 139 -6.07 13.26 -23.08
C ARG A 139 -4.91 13.69 -23.99
N LYS A 140 -4.41 14.91 -23.78
CA LYS A 140 -3.22 15.40 -24.48
C LYS A 140 -2.00 14.53 -24.17
N SER A 141 -1.13 14.37 -25.16
CA SER A 141 0.12 13.64 -24.97
C SER A 141 0.99 14.35 -23.93
N SER A 142 1.53 13.58 -23.00
CA SER A 142 2.49 14.05 -21.99
C SER A 142 3.90 14.16 -22.58
N PRO A 143 4.71 15.16 -22.14
CA PRO A 143 6.14 15.22 -22.43
C PRO A 143 6.86 13.99 -21.87
N PRO A 144 8.10 13.67 -22.30
CA PRO A 144 8.82 12.47 -21.85
C PRO A 144 8.89 12.32 -20.32
N ILE A 145 9.02 13.44 -19.60
CA ILE A 145 8.93 13.50 -18.14
C ILE A 145 7.90 14.58 -17.79
N VAL A 146 6.89 14.20 -17.00
CA VAL A 146 5.96 15.14 -16.37
C VAL A 146 6.55 15.60 -15.05
N ARG A 147 6.72 16.91 -14.90
CA ARG A 147 7.37 17.52 -13.75
C ARG A 147 6.35 17.85 -12.67
N TRP A 148 6.47 17.20 -11.53
CA TRP A 148 5.66 17.46 -10.34
C TRP A 148 6.50 17.59 -9.08
N ALA A 149 7.70 17.00 -9.06
CA ALA A 149 8.64 17.22 -7.97
C ALA A 149 8.98 18.71 -7.87
N ASN A 150 9.01 19.23 -6.63
CA ASN A 150 9.32 20.64 -6.35
C ASN A 150 8.38 21.65 -7.05
N GLY A 151 7.17 21.24 -7.43
CA GLY A 151 6.16 22.15 -7.95
C GLY A 151 5.68 23.17 -6.91
N PRO A 152 4.87 24.18 -7.30
CA PRO A 152 4.29 25.15 -6.39
C PRO A 152 3.47 24.47 -5.28
N PHE A 153 3.65 24.91 -4.02
CA PHE A 153 2.87 24.39 -2.89
C PHE A 153 1.36 24.62 -3.08
N ALA A 154 0.96 25.72 -3.73
CA ALA A 154 -0.44 26.02 -4.04
C ALA A 154 -1.13 24.92 -4.87
N ASP A 155 -0.41 24.28 -5.78
CA ASP A 155 -0.95 23.20 -6.61
C ASP A 155 -1.27 21.97 -5.76
N THR A 156 -0.42 21.66 -4.76
CA THR A 156 -0.68 20.59 -3.80
C THR A 156 -1.90 20.90 -2.93
N VAL A 157 -2.06 22.15 -2.47
CA VAL A 157 -3.25 22.57 -1.71
C VAL A 157 -4.51 22.42 -2.55
N ALA A 158 -4.48 22.83 -3.81
CA ALA A 158 -5.61 22.73 -4.73
C ALA A 158 -6.00 21.28 -5.04
N ALA A 159 -5.02 20.38 -5.18
CA ALA A 159 -5.26 18.95 -5.40
C ALA A 159 -5.81 18.23 -4.16
N MET A 160 -5.62 18.80 -2.97
CA MET A 160 -5.87 18.13 -1.68
C MET A 160 -6.74 18.97 -0.73
N PRO A 161 -7.92 19.45 -1.14
CA PRO A 161 -8.70 20.42 -0.36
C PRO A 161 -9.20 19.85 0.98
N GLU A 162 -9.38 18.53 1.09
CA GLU A 162 -9.84 17.88 2.33
C GLU A 162 -8.70 17.46 3.27
N SER A 163 -7.45 17.65 2.86
CA SER A 163 -6.28 17.37 3.71
C SER A 163 -6.06 18.48 4.72
N ASP A 164 -5.44 18.14 5.85
CA ASP A 164 -4.91 19.18 6.76
C ASP A 164 -3.61 19.77 6.21
N LYS A 165 -3.16 20.87 6.82
CA LYS A 165 -1.96 21.57 6.40
C LYS A 165 -0.69 20.71 6.51
N ALA A 166 -0.61 19.85 7.53
CA ALA A 166 0.56 19.00 7.74
C ALA A 166 0.68 17.95 6.63
N MET A 167 -0.44 17.34 6.24
CA MET A 167 -0.51 16.41 5.11
C MET A 167 -0.22 17.10 3.79
N GLN A 168 -0.73 18.32 3.56
CA GLN A 168 -0.40 19.11 2.37
C GLN A 168 1.11 19.40 2.27
N VAL A 169 1.73 19.86 3.36
CA VAL A 169 3.18 20.12 3.40
C VAL A 169 3.98 18.84 3.21
N PHE A 170 3.52 17.73 3.80
CA PHE A 170 4.13 16.43 3.61
C PHE A 170 4.07 16.00 2.14
N ALA A 171 2.88 15.94 1.54
CA ALA A 171 2.69 15.55 0.14
C ALA A 171 3.51 16.42 -0.82
N TRP A 172 3.51 17.74 -0.62
CA TRP A 172 4.27 18.69 -1.44
C TRP A 172 5.75 18.33 -1.53
N LYS A 173 6.36 17.90 -0.42
CA LYS A 173 7.77 17.49 -0.37
C LYS A 173 8.04 16.10 -0.95
N HIS A 174 7.00 15.30 -1.18
CA HIS A 174 7.13 13.89 -1.59
C HIS A 174 6.57 13.62 -2.99
N TRP A 175 6.01 14.62 -3.67
CA TRP A 175 5.71 14.53 -5.10
C TRP A 175 6.98 14.25 -5.89
N ARG A 176 6.82 13.41 -6.92
CA ARG A 176 7.87 12.96 -7.83
C ARG A 176 7.46 13.23 -9.26
N ASP A 177 8.46 13.34 -10.11
CA ASP A 177 8.23 13.36 -11.55
C ASP A 177 7.71 11.99 -12.04
N GLU A 178 6.98 11.99 -13.16
CA GLU A 178 6.42 10.78 -13.75
C GLU A 178 6.80 10.61 -15.23
N SER A 179 6.83 9.36 -15.67
CA SER A 179 7.07 9.01 -17.07
C SER A 179 5.88 9.36 -17.96
N GLY A 180 6.10 10.25 -18.93
CA GLY A 180 5.07 10.55 -19.93
C GLY A 180 4.70 9.35 -20.80
N ALA A 181 5.65 8.45 -21.07
CA ALA A 181 5.39 7.23 -21.83
C ALA A 181 4.37 6.32 -21.11
N VAL A 182 4.47 6.22 -19.77
CA VAL A 182 3.49 5.52 -18.93
C VAL A 182 2.12 6.20 -19.04
N LEU A 183 2.04 7.50 -18.80
CA LEU A 183 0.76 8.23 -18.81
C LEU A 183 0.08 8.17 -20.19
N ASN A 184 0.85 8.30 -21.26
CA ASN A 184 0.36 8.18 -22.64
C ASN A 184 -0.18 6.77 -22.91
N ARG A 185 0.53 5.72 -22.47
CA ARG A 185 0.09 4.34 -22.65
C ARG A 185 -1.20 4.05 -21.87
N LEU A 186 -1.34 4.59 -20.67
CA LEU A 186 -2.57 4.47 -19.86
C LEU A 186 -3.73 5.25 -20.47
N ALA A 187 -3.49 6.45 -21.02
CA ALA A 187 -4.51 7.21 -21.73
C ALA A 187 -5.05 6.46 -22.97
N GLN A 188 -4.24 5.62 -23.61
CA GLN A 188 -4.68 4.72 -24.69
C GLN A 188 -5.44 3.46 -24.19
N GLY A 189 -5.35 3.15 -22.89
CA GLY A 189 -6.02 2.02 -22.25
C GLY A 189 -5.23 0.71 -22.31
N LEU A 190 -5.00 0.08 -21.16
CA LEU A 190 -4.33 -1.21 -21.06
C LEU A 190 -5.23 -2.41 -21.39
N ARG A 191 -6.54 -2.25 -21.22
CA ARG A 191 -7.59 -3.26 -21.47
C ARG A 191 -7.24 -4.64 -20.90
N PRO A 192 -6.83 -4.75 -19.61
CA PRO A 192 -6.59 -6.05 -19.00
C PRO A 192 -7.88 -6.88 -18.97
N ALA A 193 -7.71 -8.21 -18.99
CA ALA A 193 -8.83 -9.13 -18.79
C ALA A 193 -9.49 -8.88 -17.43
N ARG A 194 -10.81 -9.12 -17.35
CA ARG A 194 -11.55 -8.99 -16.10
C ARG A 194 -10.95 -9.95 -15.06
N PRO A 195 -10.59 -9.47 -13.85
CA PRO A 195 -10.11 -10.36 -12.79
C PRO A 195 -11.22 -11.33 -12.36
N ARG A 196 -10.83 -12.53 -11.91
CA ARG A 196 -11.76 -13.56 -11.42
C ARG A 196 -12.23 -13.29 -9.98
N CYS A 197 -11.48 -12.49 -9.23
CA CYS A 197 -11.77 -12.14 -7.86
C CYS A 197 -12.80 -11.01 -7.74
N ARG A 198 -13.29 -10.78 -6.52
CA ARG A 198 -14.14 -9.61 -6.22
C ARG A 198 -13.34 -8.31 -6.35
N VAL A 199 -14.01 -7.27 -6.82
CA VAL A 199 -13.43 -5.93 -7.00
C VAL A 199 -14.29 -4.91 -6.25
N LEU A 200 -13.65 -4.00 -5.52
CA LEU A 200 -14.28 -2.82 -4.94
C LEU A 200 -13.78 -1.57 -5.65
N MET A 201 -14.70 -0.71 -6.08
CA MET A 201 -14.42 0.62 -6.63
C MET A 201 -14.77 1.69 -5.60
N ILE A 202 -13.80 2.52 -5.24
CA ILE A 202 -14.02 3.76 -4.49
C ILE A 202 -14.13 4.89 -5.51
N VAL A 203 -15.28 5.56 -5.51
CA VAL A 203 -15.63 6.63 -6.45
C VAL A 203 -15.81 7.93 -5.69
N SER A 204 -14.98 8.91 -5.97
CA SER A 204 -15.05 10.25 -5.38
C SER A 204 -15.94 11.13 -6.24
N GLY A 205 -16.86 11.89 -5.62
CA GLY A 205 -17.90 12.63 -6.35
C GLY A 205 -17.41 13.95 -6.94
N LYS A 206 -16.34 14.54 -6.39
CA LYS A 206 -15.71 15.78 -6.87
C LYS A 206 -14.35 15.52 -7.53
N ASP A 207 -14.17 14.32 -8.09
CA ASP A 207 -12.96 13.98 -8.82
C ASP A 207 -12.90 14.74 -10.15
N THR A 208 -11.91 15.62 -10.28
CA THR A 208 -11.66 16.44 -11.47
C THR A 208 -10.62 15.83 -12.41
N ASP A 209 -9.88 14.82 -11.94
CA ASP A 209 -8.79 14.20 -12.70
C ASP A 209 -9.32 13.01 -13.49
N VAL A 210 -10.19 12.22 -12.84
CA VAL A 210 -10.95 11.13 -13.45
C VAL A 210 -12.41 11.35 -13.13
N ALA A 211 -13.18 11.78 -14.13
CA ALA A 211 -14.60 12.03 -13.97
C ALA A 211 -15.30 10.81 -13.29
N PRO A 212 -16.15 11.03 -12.27
CA PRO A 212 -16.75 9.93 -11.49
C PRO A 212 -17.56 8.94 -12.36
N SER A 213 -18.12 9.43 -13.47
CA SER A 213 -18.83 8.63 -14.47
C SER A 213 -17.93 7.56 -15.11
N LEU A 214 -16.65 7.86 -15.34
CA LEU A 214 -15.67 6.92 -15.89
C LEU A 214 -15.32 5.83 -14.87
N SER A 215 -15.15 6.18 -13.59
CA SER A 215 -14.97 5.21 -12.50
C SER A 215 -16.18 4.29 -12.37
N ARG A 216 -17.41 4.81 -12.50
CA ARG A 216 -18.64 3.98 -12.51
C ARG A 216 -18.73 3.09 -13.75
N ALA A 217 -18.31 3.57 -14.93
CA ALA A 217 -18.26 2.75 -16.15
C ALA A 217 -17.26 1.59 -15.99
N THR A 218 -16.09 1.87 -15.45
CA THR A 218 -15.05 0.89 -15.08
C THR A 218 -15.64 -0.15 -14.11
N ALA A 219 -16.30 0.29 -13.04
CA ALA A 219 -16.91 -0.60 -12.06
C ALA A 219 -17.95 -1.55 -12.70
N ARG A 220 -18.82 -1.03 -13.59
CA ARG A 220 -19.78 -1.87 -14.33
C ARG A 220 -19.08 -2.93 -15.18
N ARG A 221 -18.04 -2.56 -15.91
CA ARG A 221 -17.26 -3.47 -16.76
C ARG A 221 -16.57 -4.58 -15.96
N LEU A 222 -16.06 -4.23 -14.79
CA LEU A 222 -15.40 -5.18 -13.89
C LEU A 222 -16.39 -5.98 -13.02
N ARG A 223 -17.67 -5.60 -12.99
CA ARG A 223 -18.68 -6.07 -12.02
C ARG A 223 -18.24 -5.84 -10.57
N ALA A 224 -17.66 -4.67 -10.33
CA ALA A 224 -17.17 -4.26 -9.02
C ALA A 224 -18.31 -3.76 -8.13
N GLY A 225 -18.20 -4.01 -6.83
CA GLY A 225 -18.95 -3.26 -5.83
C GLY A 225 -18.50 -1.80 -5.84
N ILE A 226 -19.38 -0.86 -5.45
CA ILE A 226 -19.10 0.57 -5.48
C ILE A 226 -19.26 1.16 -4.09
N LYS A 227 -18.26 1.90 -3.62
CA LYS A 227 -18.35 2.82 -2.50
C LYS A 227 -18.23 4.25 -3.03
N THR A 228 -19.31 5.02 -2.93
CA THR A 228 -19.28 6.44 -3.34
C THR A 228 -18.90 7.32 -2.16
N LEU A 229 -18.04 8.30 -2.40
CA LEU A 229 -17.64 9.37 -1.50
C LEU A 229 -18.04 10.70 -2.14
N PRO A 230 -19.29 11.18 -1.94
CA PRO A 230 -19.87 12.25 -2.77
C PRO A 230 -19.09 13.56 -2.74
N GLN A 231 -18.44 13.88 -1.62
CA GLN A 231 -17.73 15.13 -1.42
C GLN A 231 -16.22 15.02 -1.63
N ALA A 232 -15.70 13.82 -1.86
CA ALA A 232 -14.26 13.60 -1.98
C ALA A 232 -13.71 14.06 -3.34
N SER A 233 -12.49 14.58 -3.33
CA SER A 233 -11.61 14.89 -4.46
C SER A 233 -10.88 13.63 -4.95
N HIS A 234 -10.01 13.79 -5.96
CA HIS A 234 -9.27 12.68 -6.55
C HIS A 234 -8.38 11.92 -5.54
N VAL A 235 -7.73 12.62 -4.61
CA VAL A 235 -6.83 12.00 -3.61
C VAL A 235 -7.40 12.01 -2.21
N GLY A 236 -8.56 12.65 -2.00
CA GLY A 236 -9.29 12.67 -0.74
C GLY A 236 -9.45 11.31 -0.04
N PRO A 237 -9.74 10.20 -0.74
CA PRO A 237 -9.88 8.89 -0.11
C PRO A 237 -8.60 8.35 0.55
N LEU A 238 -7.42 8.84 0.15
CA LEU A 238 -6.12 8.40 0.63
C LEU A 238 -5.46 9.41 1.56
N LEU A 239 -5.63 10.69 1.26
CA LEU A 239 -4.88 11.78 1.90
C LEU A 239 -5.76 12.74 2.71
N GLY A 240 -7.08 12.72 2.50
CA GLY A 240 -8.02 13.54 3.24
C GLY A 240 -8.21 13.09 4.68
N ARG A 241 -8.83 13.94 5.50
CA ARG A 241 -9.11 13.65 6.93
C ARG A 241 -9.90 12.35 7.15
N ASP A 242 -10.77 11.99 6.19
CA ASP A 242 -11.59 10.77 6.25
C ASP A 242 -10.88 9.50 5.74
N ALA A 243 -9.64 9.59 5.25
CA ALA A 243 -8.93 8.44 4.69
C ALA A 243 -8.83 7.23 5.64
N PRO A 244 -8.60 7.38 6.97
CA PRO A 244 -8.64 6.25 7.90
C PRO A 244 -10.01 5.55 7.96
N THR A 245 -11.11 6.30 7.84
CA THR A 245 -12.48 5.77 7.78
C THR A 245 -12.70 5.00 6.48
N VAL A 246 -12.19 5.53 5.36
CA VAL A 246 -12.23 4.82 4.07
C VAL A 246 -11.46 3.51 4.17
N ALA A 247 -10.22 3.52 4.67
CA ALA A 247 -9.40 2.33 4.88
C ALA A 247 -10.11 1.29 5.75
N SER A 248 -10.72 1.72 6.86
CA SER A 248 -11.47 0.84 7.77
C SER A 248 -12.65 0.17 7.07
N SER A 249 -13.35 0.89 6.19
CA SER A 249 -14.44 0.33 5.40
C SER A 249 -13.97 -0.70 4.36
N VAL A 250 -12.77 -0.50 3.80
CA VAL A 250 -12.15 -1.48 2.89
C VAL A 250 -11.74 -2.73 3.65
N VAL A 251 -11.09 -2.60 4.80
CA VAL A 251 -10.76 -3.73 5.67
C VAL A 251 -12.02 -4.52 6.05
N LYS A 252 -13.12 -3.83 6.39
CA LYS A 252 -14.41 -4.48 6.67
C LYS A 252 -14.94 -5.24 5.45
N TRP A 253 -14.88 -4.65 4.26
CA TRP A 253 -15.29 -5.32 3.02
C TRP A 253 -14.41 -6.54 2.68
N LEU A 254 -13.13 -6.51 3.06
CA LEU A 254 -12.20 -7.61 2.84
C LEU A 254 -12.42 -8.80 3.79
N ARG A 255 -13.23 -8.67 4.83
CA ARG A 255 -13.58 -9.83 5.66
C ARG A 255 -14.34 -10.89 4.82
N PRO A 256 -14.20 -12.18 5.17
CA PRO A 256 -14.98 -13.25 4.54
C PRO A 256 -16.49 -12.98 4.63
#